data_AF-A0A3D5SJ60-F1
#
_entry.id   AF-A0A3D5SJ60-F1
#
_cell.length_a   1.000
_cell.length_b   1.000
_cell.length_c   1.000
_cell.angle_alpha   90.00
_cell.angle_beta   90.00
_cell.angle_gamma   90.00
#
_symmetry.space_group_name_H-M   'P 1'
#
loop_
_entity.id
_entity.type
_entity.pdbx_description
1 polymer ?
#
loop_
_entity_poly.entity_id
_entity_poly.type
_entity_poly.pdbx_seq_one_letter_code
_entity_poly.pdbx_strand_id
1 'polypeptide(L)'
;WLEAFRSHPKIGEKKAEHQTSPEAQHWSEQEQSGTRGGAQETMRLLAELNDQYEAKFGYIFIICASGKSSDEMLARLRERLKNDPQKELPVAAREQALITQLRLRKLVAI
;
A
#
# COMPACT_ATOMS: atom_id res chain seq x y z
N TRP A 1 2.94 -13.98 3.57
CA TRP A 1 2.41 -12.64 3.25
C TRP A 1 3.07 -11.55 4.08
N LEU A 2 3.04 -11.63 5.41
CA LEU A 2 3.59 -10.59 6.30
C LEU A 2 5.02 -10.16 5.97
N GLU A 3 5.92 -11.10 5.66
CA GLU A 3 7.29 -10.76 5.28
C GLU A 3 7.37 -9.92 3.99
N ALA A 4 6.52 -10.22 3.01
CA ALA A 4 6.42 -9.40 1.80
C ALA A 4 5.88 -8.00 2.11
N PHE A 5 4.98 -7.86 3.08
CA PHE A 5 4.40 -6.55 3.45
C PHE A 5 5.46 -5.60 4.02
N ARG A 6 6.41 -6.10 4.81
CA ARG A 6 7.52 -5.31 5.39
C ARG A 6 8.46 -4.68 4.35
N SER A 7 8.40 -5.17 3.11
CA SER A 7 9.15 -4.64 1.97
C SER A 7 8.41 -3.48 1.26
N HIS A 8 7.30 -3.00 1.79
CA HIS A 8 6.59 -1.84 1.25
C HIS A 8 6.58 -0.68 2.24
N PRO A 9 6.69 0.57 1.74
CA PRO A 9 6.33 1.73 2.53
C PRO A 9 4.82 1.78 2.76
N LYS A 10 4.40 2.49 3.81
CA LYS A 10 3.00 2.91 3.95
C LYS A 10 2.60 3.82 2.78
N ILE A 11 1.32 3.84 2.43
CA ILE A 11 0.81 4.73 1.39
C ILE A 11 1.06 6.19 1.78
N GLY A 12 1.79 6.91 0.92
CA GLY A 12 2.21 8.29 1.17
C GLY A 12 3.62 8.43 1.73
N GLU A 13 4.28 7.32 2.09
CA GLU A 13 5.66 7.29 2.54
C GLU A 13 6.60 6.74 1.46
N LYS A 14 7.90 7.04 1.61
CA LYS A 14 8.95 6.61 0.67
C LYS A 14 9.78 5.42 1.15
N LYS A 15 9.80 5.16 2.46
CA LYS A 15 10.68 4.16 3.07
C LYS A 15 9.85 3.01 3.62
N ALA A 16 10.25 1.79 3.27
CA ALA A 16 9.75 0.58 3.90
C ALA A 16 10.48 0.35 5.23
N GLU A 17 9.91 -0.50 6.08
CA GLU A 17 10.54 -0.96 7.32
C GLU A 17 11.85 -1.70 7.02
N HIS A 18 11.82 -2.64 6.08
CA HIS A 18 13.01 -3.33 5.61
C HIS A 18 13.69 -2.57 4.47
N GLN A 19 15.03 -2.64 4.43
CA GLN A 19 15.79 -2.16 3.28
C GLN A 19 15.41 -2.97 2.04
N THR A 20 15.07 -2.25 0.97
CA THR A 20 14.68 -2.82 -0.32
C THR A 20 15.65 -2.34 -1.40
N SER A 21 15.70 -3.06 -2.53
CA SER A 21 16.55 -2.64 -3.65
C SER A 21 16.09 -1.30 -4.22
N PRO A 22 16.99 -0.53 -4.87
CA PRO A 22 16.64 0.72 -5.52
C PRO A 22 15.48 0.58 -6.52
N GLU A 23 15.40 -0.54 -7.26
CA GLU A 23 14.34 -0.82 -8.21
C GLU A 23 12.99 -1.02 -7.52
N ALA A 24 12.97 -1.75 -6.40
CA ALA A 24 11.74 -1.95 -5.62
C ALA A 24 11.23 -0.64 -5.01
N GLN A 25 12.13 0.23 -4.53
CA GLN A 25 11.78 1.57 -4.06
C GLN A 25 11.20 2.41 -5.19
N HIS A 26 11.87 2.42 -6.35
CA HIS A 26 11.42 3.16 -7.52
C HIS A 26 10.03 2.71 -8.00
N TRP A 27 9.78 1.39 -8.06
CA TRP A 27 8.46 0.88 -8.40
C TRP A 27 7.40 1.28 -7.39
N SER A 28 7.70 1.23 -6.09
CA SER A 28 6.75 1.71 -5.08
C SER A 28 6.41 3.18 -5.31
N GLU A 29 7.41 4.06 -5.47
CA GLU A 29 7.18 5.49 -5.72
C GLU A 29 6.34 5.78 -6.97
N GLN A 30 6.48 4.95 -8.01
CA GLN A 30 5.64 5.02 -9.21
C GLN A 30 4.22 4.51 -8.95
N GLU A 31 4.09 3.37 -8.26
CA GLU A 31 2.81 2.70 -8.02
C GLU A 31 1.85 3.56 -7.19
N GLN A 32 2.37 4.31 -6.22
CA GLN A 32 1.60 5.26 -5.40
C GLN A 32 1.70 6.71 -5.89
N SER A 33 1.97 6.93 -7.19
CA SER A 33 2.04 8.28 -7.76
C SER A 33 0.76 9.10 -7.57
N GLY A 34 -0.40 8.45 -7.42
CA GLY A 34 -1.69 9.10 -7.14
C GLY A 34 -1.79 9.76 -5.76
N THR A 35 -0.79 9.58 -4.89
CA THR A 35 -0.63 10.37 -3.66
C THR A 35 -0.02 11.75 -3.91
N ARG A 36 0.66 11.95 -5.04
CA ARG A 36 1.30 13.23 -5.38
C ARG A 36 0.23 14.26 -5.71
N GLY A 37 0.25 15.39 -5.00
CA GLY A 37 -0.74 16.46 -5.18
C GLY A 37 -2.11 16.16 -4.56
N GLY A 38 -2.23 15.08 -3.76
CA GLY A 38 -3.42 14.85 -2.95
C GLY A 38 -3.68 15.99 -1.97
N ALA A 39 -4.95 16.25 -1.66
CA ALA A 39 -5.32 17.28 -0.71
C ALA A 39 -4.62 17.03 0.64
N GLN A 40 -4.15 18.12 1.29
CA GLN A 40 -3.40 18.01 2.54
C GLN A 40 -4.19 17.26 3.62
N GLU A 41 -5.51 17.48 3.68
CA GLU A 41 -6.40 16.76 4.58
C GLU A 41 -6.45 15.26 4.28
N THR A 42 -6.58 14.86 3.00
CA THR A 42 -6.56 13.45 2.58
C THR A 42 -5.26 12.78 2.98
N MET A 43 -4.11 13.43 2.76
CA MET A 43 -2.81 12.87 3.13
C MET A 43 -2.64 12.74 4.65
N ARG A 44 -3.13 13.72 5.43
CA ARG A 44 -3.15 13.63 6.89
C ARG A 44 -3.98 12.44 7.37
N LEU A 45 -5.18 12.28 6.82
CA LEU A 45 -6.08 11.18 7.15
C LEU A 45 -5.52 9.83 6.71
N LEU A 46 -4.85 9.75 5.56
CA LEU A 46 -4.15 8.55 5.13
C LEU A 46 -3.08 8.15 6.15
N ALA A 47 -2.23 9.08 6.59
CA ALA A 47 -1.20 8.80 7.59
C ALA A 47 -1.83 8.28 8.89
N GLU A 48 -2.81 9.01 9.44
CA GLU A 48 -3.50 8.63 10.67
C GLU A 48 -4.15 7.24 10.58
N LEU A 49 -4.84 6.96 9.48
CA LEU A 49 -5.52 5.67 9.32
C LEU A 49 -4.57 4.52 8.98
N ASN A 50 -3.40 4.79 8.39
CA ASN A 50 -2.36 3.77 8.20
C ASN A 50 -1.85 3.30 9.57
N ASP A 51 -1.62 4.23 10.51
CA ASP A 51 -1.18 3.89 11.86
C ASP A 51 -2.25 3.11 12.63
N GLN A 52 -3.52 3.50 12.51
CA GLN A 52 -4.64 2.75 13.10
C GLN A 52 -4.76 1.35 12.48
N TYR A 53 -4.56 1.22 11.17
CA TYR A 53 -4.61 -0.06 10.47
C TYR A 53 -3.51 -0.99 10.98
N GLU A 54 -2.29 -0.49 11.07
CA GLU A 54 -1.15 -1.26 11.56
C GLU A 54 -1.34 -1.67 13.03
N ALA A 55 -1.81 -0.76 13.89
CA ALA A 55 -2.12 -1.07 15.28
C ALA A 55 -3.20 -2.16 15.42
N LYS A 56 -4.22 -2.15 14.53
CA LYS A 56 -5.31 -3.12 14.56
C LYS A 56 -4.90 -4.49 14.04
N PHE A 57 -4.18 -4.54 12.92
CA PHE A 57 -3.93 -5.79 12.18
C PHE A 57 -2.52 -6.35 12.37
N GLY A 58 -1.59 -5.56 12.90
CA GLY A 58 -0.19 -5.96 13.10
C GLY A 58 0.66 -5.94 11.83
N TYR A 59 0.19 -5.29 10.76
CA TYR A 59 0.91 -5.08 9.51
C TYR A 59 0.36 -3.86 8.76
N ILE A 60 1.16 -3.28 7.87
CA ILE A 60 0.78 -2.08 7.11
C ILE A 60 -0.37 -2.32 6.12
N PHE A 61 -1.06 -1.25 5.75
CA PHE A 61 -2.09 -1.29 4.72
C PHE A 61 -1.49 -1.55 3.33
N ILE A 62 -1.73 -2.75 2.80
CA ILE A 62 -1.31 -3.14 1.45
C ILE A 62 -2.47 -2.95 0.47
N ILE A 63 -2.25 -2.18 -0.59
CA ILE A 63 -3.16 -2.01 -1.73
C ILE A 63 -2.35 -1.87 -3.02
N CYS A 64 -2.82 -2.43 -4.13
CA CYS A 64 -2.29 -2.13 -5.45
C CYS A 64 -2.67 -0.69 -5.83
N ALA A 65 -1.80 0.26 -5.47
CA ALA A 65 -2.05 1.70 -5.61
C ALA A 65 -2.08 2.21 -7.06
N SER A 66 -1.52 1.45 -8.02
CA SER A 66 -1.42 1.88 -9.41
C SER A 66 -2.76 2.27 -10.00
N GLY A 67 -2.84 3.49 -10.54
CA GLY A 67 -4.04 4.06 -11.13
C GLY A 67 -5.09 4.58 -10.14
N LYS A 68 -4.84 4.52 -8.82
CA LYS A 68 -5.76 5.03 -7.79
C LYS A 68 -5.35 6.42 -7.31
N SER A 69 -6.33 7.27 -7.04
CA SER A 69 -6.13 8.56 -6.38
C SER A 69 -5.93 8.39 -4.87
N SER A 70 -5.41 9.43 -4.20
CA SER A 70 -5.33 9.48 -2.74
C SER A 70 -6.68 9.30 -2.06
N ASP A 71 -7.76 9.84 -2.62
CA ASP A 71 -9.11 9.74 -2.05
C ASP A 71 -9.67 8.33 -2.18
N GLU A 72 -9.42 7.66 -3.31
CA GLU A 72 -9.78 6.26 -3.50
C GLU A 72 -9.02 5.35 -2.53
N MET A 73 -7.72 5.57 -2.36
CA MET A 73 -6.92 4.82 -1.37
C MET A 73 -7.42 5.06 0.05
N LEU A 74 -7.76 6.30 0.40
CA LEU A 74 -8.33 6.64 1.71
C LEU A 74 -9.68 5.96 1.94
N ALA A 75 -10.55 5.95 0.93
CA ALA A 75 -11.85 5.29 1.00
C ALA A 75 -11.69 3.77 1.23
N ARG A 76 -10.76 3.12 0.53
CA ARG A 76 -10.44 1.70 0.70
C ARG A 76 -9.86 1.38 2.07
N LEU A 77 -8.99 2.25 2.58
CA LEU A 77 -8.43 2.12 3.92
C LEU A 77 -9.53 2.19 4.98
N ARG A 78 -10.45 3.18 4.88
CA ARG A 78 -11.61 3.32 5.77
C ARG A 78 -12.56 2.12 5.71
N GLU A 79 -12.78 1.57 4.53
CA GLU A 79 -13.60 0.36 4.33
C GLU A 79 -12.96 -0.83 5.05
N ARG A 80 -11.67 -1.08 4.77
CA ARG A 80 -10.95 -2.25 5.27
C ARG A 80 -10.62 -2.18 6.76
N LEU A 81 -10.52 -0.98 7.35
CA LEU A 81 -10.44 -0.81 8.81
C LEU A 81 -11.65 -1.40 9.56
N LYS A 82 -12.80 -1.58 8.90
CA LYS A 82 -13.99 -2.20 9.50
C LYS A 82 -13.93 -3.73 9.49
N ASN A 83 -12.97 -4.33 8.78
CA ASN A 83 -12.86 -5.79 8.69
C ASN A 83 -12.39 -6.41 10.00
N ASP A 84 -12.80 -7.67 10.19
CA ASP A 84 -12.22 -8.56 11.18
C ASP A 84 -10.81 -8.99 10.71
N PRO A 85 -9.82 -9.16 11.62
CA PRO A 85 -8.47 -9.57 11.23
C PRO A 85 -8.41 -10.84 10.37
N GLN A 86 -9.29 -11.80 10.62
CA GLN A 86 -9.39 -13.05 9.84
C GLN A 86 -9.80 -12.82 8.38
N LYS A 87 -10.61 -11.78 8.12
CA LYS A 87 -11.05 -11.40 6.76
C LYS A 87 -10.02 -10.52 6.06
N GLU A 88 -9.31 -9.69 6.82
CA GLU A 88 -8.44 -8.67 6.24
C GLU A 88 -7.13 -9.23 5.66
N LEU A 89 -6.52 -10.22 6.31
CA LEU A 89 -5.25 -10.78 5.81
C LEU A 89 -5.39 -11.39 4.40
N PRO A 90 -6.44 -12.18 4.08
CA PRO A 90 -6.70 -12.61 2.70
C PRO A 90 -6.91 -11.46 1.71
N VAL A 91 -7.50 -10.34 2.12
CA VAL A 91 -7.69 -9.16 1.26
C VAL A 91 -6.34 -8.50 0.96
N ALA A 92 -5.54 -8.22 1.99
CA ALA A 92 -4.19 -7.65 1.83
C ALA A 92 -3.28 -8.55 0.98
N ALA A 93 -3.37 -9.88 1.15
CA ALA A 93 -2.64 -10.85 0.34
C ALA A 93 -3.00 -10.79 -1.16
N ARG A 94 -4.30 -10.61 -1.49
CA ARG A 94 -4.73 -10.44 -2.89
C ARG A 94 -4.18 -9.16 -3.49
N GLU A 95 -4.20 -8.05 -2.74
CA GLU A 95 -3.59 -6.80 -3.18
C GLU A 95 -2.07 -6.94 -3.42
N GLN A 96 -1.36 -7.64 -2.53
CA GLN A 96 0.06 -7.98 -2.74
C GLN A 96 0.28 -8.79 -4.03
N ALA A 97 -0.59 -9.77 -4.30
CA ALA A 97 -0.49 -10.57 -5.52
C ALA A 97 -0.69 -9.72 -6.80
N LEU A 98 -1.59 -8.73 -6.76
CA LEU A 98 -1.77 -7.76 -7.86
C LEU A 98 -0.52 -6.90 -8.08
N ILE A 99 0.12 -6.43 -7.00
CA ILE A 99 1.39 -5.67 -7.08
C ILE A 99 2.47 -6.56 -7.70
N THR A 100 2.61 -7.80 -7.24
CA THR A 100 3.57 -8.76 -7.80
C THR A 100 3.32 -9.00 -9.28
N GLN A 101 2.06 -9.23 -9.69
CA GLN A 101 1.70 -9.42 -11.10
C GLN A 101 2.03 -8.18 -11.95
N LEU A 102 1.79 -6.98 -11.42
CA LEU A 102 2.13 -5.73 -12.11
C LEU A 102 3.65 -5.62 -12.32
N ARG A 103 4.44 -5.87 -11.28
CA ARG A 103 5.92 -5.80 -11.36
C ARG A 103 6.49 -6.87 -12.30
N LEU A 104 5.96 -8.10 -12.27
CA LEU A 104 6.34 -9.15 -13.21
C LEU A 104 6.06 -8.73 -14.66
N ARG A 105 4.90 -8.13 -14.94
CA ARG A 105 4.59 -7.59 -16.27
C ARG A 105 5.58 -6.52 -16.72
N LYS A 106 6.02 -5.62 -15.82
CA LYS A 106 7.06 -4.63 -16.12
C LYS A 106 8.43 -5.25 -16.44
N LEU A 107 8.75 -6.39 -15.84
CA LEU A 107 10.02 -7.09 -16.06
C LEU A 107 10.07 -7.85 -17.39
N VAL A 108 8.94 -8.39 -17.84
CA VAL A 108 8.87 -9.20 -19.09
C VAL A 108 8.44 -8.41 -20.30
N ALA A 109 7.85 -7.22 -20.11
CA ALA A 109 7.58 -6.28 -21.20
C ALA A 109 8.91 -5.66 -21.64
N ILE A 110 9.49 -6.23 -22.70
CA ILE A 110 10.62 -5.66 -23.47
C ILE A 110 10.11 -4.46 -24.26
#